data_AF-A0AAT9V2V6-F1
#
_entry.id   AF-A0AAT9V2V6-F1
#
_cell.length_a   1.000
_cell.length_b   1.000
_cell.length_c   1.000
_cell.angle_alpha   90.00
_cell.angle_beta   90.00
_cell.angle_gamma   90.00
#
_symmetry.space_group_name_H-M   'P 1'
#
loop_
_entity.id
_entity.type
_entity.pdbx_description
1 polymer ?
#
loop_
_entity_poly.entity_id
_entity_poly.type
_entity_poly.pdbx_seq_one_letter_code
_entity_poly.pdbx_strand_id
1 'polypeptide(L)'
;KPVYNLVYIYAESLERTLFDENKFPQLVPDLNLIRKFSLDFSDTRQLPGTDFTIGGIVASQCGIPFFSPMDRNFSDNLRSFFPSLICLGDILKNSGYENYFYQGADLRFASKAAFFNTHGFQHVAGLQEQKNALPDKTYLNDWGLHDDTTLNAVWEKYQMLTAQNKPFALFALTVDTHPPVGSIAKSCQQKRWQEGKDEAFNAVLCSQENIATLINKIKASPGFKNTLIVVSSDHLAMEPIGGQIAQKQPQRENLFFILRGDRSQTEVISRPRNTMDNGATVLELLGGDNAIGLGRSTLSRPSLSATYTSLETRMLDWEPDIIRLWSGDPQKIDQLVINQQSGSLSLGDFNYTLPVLFKVTEDSVQPYLPGTYNAPLSKYLAHFGAEDRFVWIDKCFRIARLGKPELATARELCLAEGTLESAVSVRKIPTPVYQTRVAFPQHDDDRVDIHQRVKSLNQTPDSVRYPADRIMFDIEGFPQQVKAVRGISWQEDWGRWSNANIDPAVTVVYKRPLPDAFDLTLVAKASAANIGKKILVRAGQEEHSLVFGSEISTRTVRFSATGGPTELIITPPDSEPVDEEGRGVTLAETLQRRLGIGLVELKITPAP
;
A
#
# COMPACT_ATOMS: atom_id res chain seq x y z
N LYS A 1 -18.75 -4.59 -33.55
CA LYS A 1 -17.31 -4.69 -33.95
C LYS A 1 -16.63 -3.39 -33.55
N PRO A 2 -15.43 -3.45 -32.95
CA PRO A 2 -14.64 -2.27 -32.60
C PRO A 2 -14.50 -1.28 -33.75
N VAL A 3 -14.74 0.01 -33.50
CA VAL A 3 -14.61 1.09 -34.50
C VAL A 3 -13.34 1.93 -34.28
N TYR A 4 -12.90 2.07 -33.03
CA TYR A 4 -11.75 2.87 -32.65
C TYR A 4 -10.72 2.05 -31.86
N ASN A 5 -9.44 2.39 -31.97
CA ASN A 5 -8.44 2.09 -30.97
C ASN A 5 -8.66 2.96 -29.74
N LEU A 6 -8.21 2.51 -28.58
CA LEU A 6 -8.27 3.26 -27.33
C LEU A 6 -6.85 3.57 -26.84
N VAL A 7 -6.57 4.83 -26.54
CA VAL A 7 -5.42 5.25 -25.73
C VAL A 7 -5.97 5.89 -24.47
N TYR A 8 -5.65 5.35 -23.31
CA TYR A 8 -6.16 5.85 -22.03
C TYR A 8 -4.99 6.21 -21.13
N ILE A 9 -4.91 7.49 -20.75
CA ILE A 9 -3.83 8.03 -19.93
C ILE A 9 -4.41 8.36 -18.55
N TYR A 10 -4.01 7.58 -17.55
CA TYR A 10 -4.15 7.95 -16.15
C TYR A 10 -3.05 8.95 -15.81
N ALA A 11 -3.44 10.17 -15.50
CA ALA A 11 -2.55 11.24 -15.07
C ALA A 11 -2.51 11.26 -13.54
N GLU A 12 -1.48 10.66 -12.96
CA GLU A 12 -1.25 10.53 -11.52
C GLU A 12 -1.48 11.86 -10.80
N SER A 13 -2.45 11.92 -9.88
CA SER A 13 -2.74 13.08 -9.05
C SER A 13 -3.03 14.40 -9.82
N LEU A 14 -3.17 14.37 -11.14
CA LEU A 14 -3.39 15.56 -11.98
C LEU A 14 -4.87 15.84 -12.08
N GLU A 15 -5.35 16.81 -11.31
CA GLU A 15 -6.78 17.13 -11.21
C GLU A 15 -7.25 18.26 -12.13
N ARG A 16 -8.54 18.26 -12.47
CA ARG A 16 -9.16 19.28 -13.32
C ARG A 16 -9.09 20.67 -12.70
N THR A 17 -9.08 20.76 -11.37
CA THR A 17 -8.92 21.99 -10.59
C THR A 17 -7.72 22.82 -11.05
N LEU A 18 -6.62 22.15 -11.45
CA LEU A 18 -5.36 22.81 -11.85
C LEU A 18 -5.45 23.53 -13.20
N PHE A 19 -6.55 23.34 -13.95
CA PHE A 19 -6.81 24.02 -15.23
C PHE A 19 -7.50 25.38 -15.06
N ASP A 20 -7.84 25.80 -13.83
CA ASP A 20 -8.33 27.15 -13.55
C ASP A 20 -7.18 28.17 -13.63
N GLU A 21 -7.05 28.82 -14.78
CA GLU A 21 -6.02 29.83 -15.04
C GLU A 21 -6.06 31.03 -14.09
N ASN A 22 -7.18 31.29 -13.39
CA ASN A 22 -7.23 32.35 -12.38
C ASN A 22 -6.55 31.94 -11.06
N LYS A 23 -6.49 30.64 -10.77
CA LYS A 23 -5.94 30.07 -9.54
C LYS A 23 -4.54 29.51 -9.74
N PHE A 24 -4.31 28.89 -10.89
CA PHE A 24 -3.10 28.19 -11.30
C PHE A 24 -2.63 28.67 -12.69
N PRO A 25 -2.35 29.97 -12.87
CA PRO A 25 -2.00 30.52 -14.18
C PRO A 25 -0.80 29.80 -14.77
N GLN A 26 -0.90 29.35 -16.02
CA GLN A 26 0.18 28.69 -16.76
C GLN A 26 0.76 27.44 -16.07
N LEU A 27 -0.01 26.74 -15.22
CA LEU A 27 0.44 25.49 -14.60
C LEU A 27 0.32 24.28 -15.53
N VAL A 28 -0.71 24.27 -16.40
CA VAL A 28 -0.98 23.17 -17.35
C VAL A 28 -1.19 23.68 -18.78
N PRO A 29 -0.31 24.54 -19.33
CA PRO A 29 -0.58 25.31 -20.53
C PRO A 29 -0.85 24.44 -21.76
N ASP A 30 -0.03 23.41 -22.00
CA ASP A 30 -0.11 22.57 -23.20
C ASP A 30 -1.34 21.66 -23.16
N LEU A 31 -1.56 21.01 -22.03
CA LEU A 31 -2.69 20.11 -21.86
C LEU A 31 -4.01 20.88 -21.80
N ASN A 32 -4.02 22.12 -21.29
CA ASN A 32 -5.20 22.99 -21.29
C ASN A 32 -5.61 23.39 -22.71
N LEU A 33 -4.63 23.64 -23.61
CA LEU A 33 -4.92 23.87 -25.03
C LEU A 33 -5.55 22.64 -25.69
N ILE A 34 -5.05 21.44 -25.38
CA ILE A 34 -5.61 20.19 -25.90
C ILE A 34 -7.03 19.95 -25.38
N ARG A 35 -7.25 20.12 -24.07
CA ARG A 35 -8.56 19.92 -23.42
C ARG A 35 -9.65 20.81 -24.03
N LYS A 36 -9.34 22.05 -24.43
CA LYS A 36 -10.31 22.95 -25.09
C LYS A 36 -10.88 22.39 -26.40
N PHE A 37 -10.19 21.43 -27.03
CA PHE A 37 -10.61 20.75 -28.25
C PHE A 37 -10.99 19.27 -27.99
N SER A 38 -11.71 19.02 -26.89
CA SER A 38 -12.15 17.70 -26.47
C SER A 38 -13.61 17.68 -25.99
N LEU A 39 -14.12 16.50 -25.63
CA LEU A 39 -15.24 16.35 -24.70
C LEU A 39 -14.68 16.44 -23.27
N ASP A 40 -14.82 17.59 -22.62
CA ASP A 40 -14.37 17.82 -21.24
C ASP A 40 -15.52 17.62 -20.27
N PHE A 41 -15.33 16.82 -19.23
CA PHE A 41 -16.37 16.55 -18.24
C PHE A 41 -16.01 17.24 -16.92
N SER A 42 -16.66 18.36 -16.64
CA SER A 42 -16.53 19.05 -15.34
C SER A 42 -17.42 18.39 -14.29
N ASP A 43 -17.23 18.77 -13.02
CA ASP A 43 -17.99 18.22 -11.88
C ASP A 43 -17.81 16.69 -11.72
N THR A 44 -16.61 16.20 -12.05
CA THR A 44 -16.20 14.82 -11.75
C THR A 44 -15.69 14.75 -10.32
N ARG A 45 -16.56 14.32 -9.39
CA ARG A 45 -16.23 14.25 -7.96
C ARG A 45 -15.42 12.99 -7.63
N GLN A 46 -14.48 13.13 -6.71
CA GLN A 46 -13.83 12.00 -6.05
C GLN A 46 -14.73 11.46 -4.94
N LEU A 47 -14.79 10.15 -4.80
CA LEU A 47 -15.61 9.47 -3.80
C LEU A 47 -14.75 8.54 -2.94
N PRO A 48 -15.25 8.09 -1.76
CA PRO A 48 -14.53 7.13 -0.94
C PRO A 48 -14.18 5.84 -1.71
N GLY A 49 -12.95 5.33 -1.56
CA GLY A 49 -12.49 4.14 -2.27
C GLY A 49 -12.09 4.39 -3.72
N THR A 50 -12.05 5.67 -4.15
CA THR A 50 -11.55 6.09 -5.47
C THR A 50 -10.43 7.13 -5.33
N ASP A 51 -9.82 7.24 -4.14
CA ASP A 51 -8.99 8.35 -3.67
C ASP A 51 -7.47 8.05 -3.70
N PHE A 52 -7.07 7.02 -4.43
CA PHE A 52 -5.69 6.57 -4.63
C PHE A 52 -5.62 5.74 -5.92
N THR A 53 -4.42 5.57 -6.51
CA THR A 53 -4.25 5.12 -7.89
C THR A 53 -5.04 3.86 -8.26
N ILE A 54 -4.89 2.78 -7.49
CA ILE A 54 -5.62 1.52 -7.80
C ILE A 54 -7.13 1.67 -7.58
N GLY A 55 -7.57 2.48 -6.60
CA GLY A 55 -8.97 2.78 -6.39
C GLY A 55 -9.59 3.55 -7.56
N GLY A 56 -8.87 4.53 -8.10
CA GLY A 56 -9.25 5.26 -9.31
C GLY A 56 -9.32 4.37 -10.55
N ILE A 57 -8.34 3.48 -10.73
CA ILE A 57 -8.31 2.51 -11.82
C ILE A 57 -9.50 1.55 -11.71
N VAL A 58 -9.76 0.97 -10.53
CA VAL A 58 -10.89 0.05 -10.33
C VAL A 58 -12.22 0.75 -10.55
N ALA A 59 -12.40 1.97 -10.03
CA ALA A 59 -13.59 2.76 -10.27
C ALA A 59 -13.80 3.01 -11.77
N SER A 60 -12.78 3.51 -12.46
CA SER A 60 -12.91 3.84 -13.88
C SER A 60 -13.04 2.61 -14.79
N GLN A 61 -12.52 1.45 -14.41
CA GLN A 61 -12.59 0.22 -15.20
C GLN A 61 -13.84 -0.62 -14.90
N CYS A 62 -14.19 -0.79 -13.63
CA CYS A 62 -15.22 -1.72 -13.18
C CYS A 62 -16.51 -1.01 -12.72
N GLY A 63 -16.48 0.31 -12.60
CA GLY A 63 -17.63 1.10 -12.16
C GLY A 63 -18.02 0.84 -10.71
N ILE A 64 -17.08 0.46 -9.85
CA ILE A 64 -17.29 0.25 -8.40
C ILE A 64 -16.12 0.89 -7.63
N PRO A 65 -16.31 1.39 -6.39
CA PRO A 65 -15.16 1.82 -5.61
C PRO A 65 -14.31 0.62 -5.20
N PHE A 66 -13.03 0.87 -4.98
CA PHE A 66 -12.17 -0.12 -4.36
C PHE A 66 -12.33 -0.03 -2.84
N PHE A 67 -13.04 -1.00 -2.30
CA PHE A 67 -12.96 -1.37 -0.89
C PHE A 67 -12.42 -2.78 -0.82
N SER A 68 -11.31 -2.93 -0.12
CA SER A 68 -10.64 -4.21 0.03
C SER A 68 -10.65 -4.62 1.50
N PRO A 69 -10.84 -5.92 1.81
CA PRO A 69 -10.55 -6.42 3.15
C PRO A 69 -9.04 -6.36 3.47
N MET A 70 -8.22 -6.00 2.48
CA MET A 70 -6.76 -5.87 2.52
C MET A 70 -6.35 -4.40 2.34
N ASP A 71 -5.15 -4.07 2.80
CA ASP A 71 -4.61 -2.71 2.79
C ASP A 71 -4.55 -2.04 1.41
N ARG A 72 -4.59 -0.69 1.38
CA ARG A 72 -4.49 0.13 0.15
C ARG A 72 -3.11 0.06 -0.54
N ASN A 73 -2.06 -0.28 0.21
CA ASN A 73 -0.67 -0.40 -0.24
C ASN A 73 -0.20 -1.86 -0.42
N PHE A 74 -1.13 -2.78 -0.67
CA PHE A 74 -0.82 -4.19 -0.76
C PHE A 74 0.04 -4.50 -2.01
N SER A 75 1.26 -4.96 -1.78
CA SER A 75 2.12 -5.61 -2.77
C SER A 75 2.20 -7.11 -2.47
N ASP A 76 2.06 -7.91 -3.53
CA ASP A 76 2.61 -9.26 -3.71
C ASP A 76 1.81 -10.56 -3.49
N ASN A 77 0.54 -10.63 -3.05
CA ASN A 77 -0.07 -11.98 -2.86
C ASN A 77 -1.51 -12.24 -3.32
N LEU A 78 -2.14 -11.33 -4.07
CA LEU A 78 -3.45 -11.60 -4.65
C LEU A 78 -3.32 -12.37 -5.98
N ARG A 79 -3.76 -13.63 -6.00
CA ARG A 79 -3.87 -14.42 -7.25
C ARG A 79 -5.00 -13.93 -8.16
N SER A 80 -6.01 -13.27 -7.60
CA SER A 80 -7.16 -12.74 -8.33
C SER A 80 -7.68 -11.46 -7.67
N PHE A 81 -8.13 -10.51 -8.49
CA PHE A 81 -8.67 -9.23 -8.07
C PHE A 81 -10.13 -9.16 -8.50
N PHE A 82 -11.10 -9.09 -7.58
CA PHE A 82 -12.54 -9.14 -7.89
C PHE A 82 -12.92 -10.11 -9.04
N PRO A 83 -12.61 -11.42 -8.95
CA PRO A 83 -12.66 -12.33 -10.10
C PRO A 83 -14.05 -12.51 -10.73
N SER A 84 -15.13 -12.16 -10.01
CA SER A 84 -16.50 -12.22 -10.53
C SER A 84 -16.96 -10.93 -11.23
N LEU A 85 -16.17 -9.86 -11.20
CA LEU A 85 -16.53 -8.60 -11.83
C LEU A 85 -16.14 -8.60 -13.32
N ILE A 86 -17.01 -7.99 -14.11
CA ILE A 86 -16.75 -7.70 -15.52
C ILE A 86 -16.36 -6.23 -15.62
N CYS A 87 -15.10 -5.97 -15.95
CA CYS A 87 -14.56 -4.62 -16.10
C CYS A 87 -14.38 -4.26 -17.58
N LEU A 88 -14.07 -2.99 -17.86
CA LEU A 88 -13.86 -2.48 -19.22
C LEU A 88 -12.80 -3.31 -19.97
N GLY A 89 -11.68 -3.66 -19.33
CA GLY A 89 -10.66 -4.54 -19.93
C GLY A 89 -11.21 -5.89 -20.41
N ASP A 90 -12.06 -6.54 -19.61
CA ASP A 90 -12.71 -7.82 -19.98
C ASP A 90 -13.61 -7.66 -21.21
N ILE A 91 -14.42 -6.59 -21.21
CA ILE A 91 -15.33 -6.26 -22.32
C ILE A 91 -14.54 -5.99 -23.61
N LEU A 92 -13.44 -5.22 -23.52
CA LEU A 92 -12.58 -4.91 -24.65
C LEU A 92 -11.92 -6.18 -25.20
N LYS A 93 -11.34 -7.02 -24.34
CA LYS A 93 -10.73 -8.28 -24.73
C LYS A 93 -11.73 -9.19 -25.44
N ASN A 94 -12.92 -9.36 -24.86
CA ASN A 94 -13.98 -10.17 -25.45
C ASN A 94 -14.56 -9.56 -26.74
N SER A 95 -14.36 -8.26 -26.96
CA SER A 95 -14.69 -7.56 -28.21
C SER A 95 -13.60 -7.65 -29.27
N GLY A 96 -12.48 -8.33 -28.98
CA GLY A 96 -11.38 -8.58 -29.90
C GLY A 96 -10.19 -7.61 -29.80
N TYR A 97 -10.15 -6.77 -28.75
CA TYR A 97 -9.02 -5.88 -28.51
C TYR A 97 -7.81 -6.64 -27.93
N GLU A 98 -6.61 -6.23 -28.33
CA GLU A 98 -5.39 -6.46 -27.55
C GLU A 98 -5.21 -5.33 -26.54
N ASN A 99 -5.21 -5.65 -25.26
CA ASN A 99 -5.14 -4.71 -24.16
C ASN A 99 -3.72 -4.67 -23.57
N TYR A 100 -3.17 -3.46 -23.49
CA TYR A 100 -1.83 -3.16 -23.01
C TYR A 100 -1.90 -2.18 -21.85
N PHE A 101 -1.07 -2.36 -20.82
CA PHE A 101 -0.88 -1.42 -19.72
C PHE A 101 0.60 -1.11 -19.51
N TYR A 102 0.95 0.17 -19.44
CA TYR A 102 2.29 0.69 -19.23
C TYR A 102 2.32 1.65 -18.04
N GLN A 103 3.27 1.48 -17.13
CA GLN A 103 3.55 2.44 -16.06
C GLN A 103 5.05 2.55 -15.77
N GLY A 104 5.49 3.64 -15.15
CA GLY A 104 6.90 3.80 -14.76
C GLY A 104 7.29 3.02 -13.50
N ALA A 105 6.34 2.78 -12.59
CA ALA A 105 6.58 2.11 -11.32
C ALA A 105 6.67 0.58 -11.46
N ASP A 106 7.22 -0.08 -10.43
CA ASP A 106 7.25 -1.55 -10.35
C ASP A 106 5.83 -2.12 -10.26
N LEU A 107 5.54 -3.17 -11.04
CA LEU A 107 4.21 -3.77 -11.12
C LEU A 107 3.73 -4.42 -9.81
N ARG A 108 4.66 -4.76 -8.91
CA ARG A 108 4.37 -5.29 -7.58
C ARG A 108 3.68 -4.25 -6.68
N PHE A 109 3.91 -2.96 -6.96
CA PHE A 109 3.30 -1.88 -6.21
C PHE A 109 1.78 -1.81 -6.43
N ALA A 110 1.03 -1.68 -5.33
CA ALA A 110 -0.42 -1.50 -5.28
C ALA A 110 -1.24 -2.59 -6.00
N SER A 111 -0.71 -3.82 -6.11
CA SER A 111 -1.40 -4.97 -6.74
C SER A 111 -1.92 -4.71 -8.16
N LYS A 112 -1.33 -3.74 -8.88
CA LYS A 112 -1.77 -3.36 -10.24
C LYS A 112 -1.63 -4.53 -11.21
N ALA A 113 -0.54 -5.30 -11.13
CA ALA A 113 -0.39 -6.52 -11.93
C ALA A 113 -1.54 -7.52 -11.71
N ALA A 114 -1.93 -7.76 -10.45
CA ALA A 114 -3.02 -8.69 -10.14
C ALA A 114 -4.35 -8.21 -10.76
N PHE A 115 -4.66 -6.92 -10.65
CA PHE A 115 -5.84 -6.32 -11.29
C PHE A 115 -5.84 -6.50 -12.81
N PHE A 116 -4.81 -6.00 -13.50
CA PHE A 116 -4.78 -5.99 -14.96
C PHE A 116 -4.74 -7.42 -15.53
N ASN A 117 -3.98 -8.33 -14.91
CA ASN A 117 -3.92 -9.74 -15.33
C ASN A 117 -5.26 -10.46 -15.10
N THR A 118 -6.04 -10.07 -14.07
CA THR A 118 -7.38 -10.63 -13.84
C THR A 118 -8.38 -10.10 -14.89
N HIS A 119 -8.33 -8.80 -15.19
CA HIS A 119 -9.36 -8.10 -15.97
C HIS A 119 -9.00 -7.87 -17.44
N GLY A 120 -8.56 -8.93 -18.12
CA GLY A 120 -8.50 -8.95 -19.58
C GLY A 120 -7.33 -8.22 -20.22
N PHE A 121 -6.30 -7.82 -19.47
CA PHE A 121 -5.05 -7.30 -20.06
C PHE A 121 -4.08 -8.45 -20.35
N GLN A 122 -3.59 -8.53 -21.58
CA GLN A 122 -2.65 -9.56 -22.00
C GLN A 122 -1.19 -9.12 -21.85
N HIS A 123 -0.96 -7.81 -21.78
CA HIS A 123 0.38 -7.22 -21.77
C HIS A 123 0.46 -6.11 -20.72
N VAL A 124 1.19 -6.36 -19.64
CA VAL A 124 1.35 -5.44 -18.52
C VAL A 124 2.84 -5.19 -18.34
N ALA A 125 3.27 -3.94 -18.38
CA ALA A 125 4.67 -3.55 -18.28
C ALA A 125 4.87 -2.43 -17.25
N GLY A 126 5.73 -2.67 -16.27
CA GLY A 126 6.17 -1.67 -15.29
C GLY A 126 7.67 -1.44 -15.41
N LEU A 127 8.30 -1.03 -14.30
CA LEU A 127 9.74 -0.76 -14.25
C LEU A 127 10.58 -1.94 -14.76
N GLN A 128 10.37 -3.15 -14.25
CA GLN A 128 11.26 -4.29 -14.55
C GLN A 128 11.17 -4.75 -16.00
N GLU A 129 9.97 -4.76 -16.57
CA GLU A 129 9.71 -5.18 -17.95
C GLU A 129 10.29 -4.17 -18.96
N GLN A 130 10.36 -2.89 -18.60
CA GLN A 130 10.82 -1.83 -19.47
C GLN A 130 12.32 -1.51 -19.30
N LYS A 131 12.85 -1.56 -18.07
CA LYS A 131 14.22 -1.10 -17.71
C LYS A 131 15.31 -1.76 -18.55
N ASN A 132 15.16 -3.02 -18.91
CA ASN A 132 16.18 -3.74 -19.68
C ASN A 132 16.31 -3.27 -21.13
N ALA A 133 15.27 -2.68 -21.70
CA ALA A 133 15.29 -2.11 -23.05
C ALA A 133 15.79 -0.66 -23.08
N LEU A 134 15.99 -0.02 -21.92
CA LEU A 134 16.39 1.39 -21.84
C LEU A 134 17.89 1.56 -22.10
N PRO A 135 18.29 2.59 -22.88
CA PRO A 135 19.70 2.94 -23.07
C PRO A 135 20.42 3.34 -21.77
N ASP A 136 19.72 4.07 -20.89
CA ASP A 136 20.20 4.49 -19.57
C ASP A 136 19.29 3.90 -18.48
N LYS A 137 19.78 2.82 -17.85
CA LYS A 137 19.04 2.11 -16.79
C LYS A 137 19.05 2.86 -15.43
N THR A 138 19.81 3.95 -15.32
CA THR A 138 19.99 4.72 -14.08
C THR A 138 19.12 5.97 -14.03
N TYR A 139 18.50 6.35 -15.16
CA TYR A 139 17.60 7.48 -15.22
C TYR A 139 16.21 7.12 -14.66
N LEU A 140 16.13 7.16 -13.34
CA LEU A 140 14.96 6.80 -12.53
C LEU A 140 14.64 7.94 -11.55
N ASN A 141 13.37 8.06 -11.18
CA ASN A 141 12.91 8.82 -10.02
C ASN A 141 12.68 7.88 -8.82
N ASP A 142 12.21 8.44 -7.70
CA ASP A 142 11.92 7.71 -6.46
C ASP A 142 10.84 6.61 -6.59
N TRP A 143 10.10 6.58 -7.70
CA TRP A 143 9.01 5.65 -7.96
C TRP A 143 9.30 4.68 -9.12
N GLY A 144 10.30 4.95 -9.95
CA GLY A 144 10.66 4.15 -11.13
C GLY A 144 11.04 5.00 -12.34
N LEU A 145 10.48 4.68 -13.51
CA LEU A 145 10.75 5.44 -14.73
C LEU A 145 10.05 6.80 -14.70
N HIS A 146 10.73 7.83 -15.20
CA HIS A 146 10.12 9.12 -15.48
C HIS A 146 9.02 9.02 -16.55
N ASP A 147 8.12 10.01 -16.57
CA ASP A 147 6.98 10.06 -17.51
C ASP A 147 7.45 10.16 -18.95
N ASP A 148 8.55 10.89 -19.22
CA ASP A 148 9.12 11.04 -20.56
C ASP A 148 9.50 9.69 -21.18
N THR A 149 10.03 8.79 -20.35
CA THR A 149 10.48 7.46 -20.71
C THR A 149 9.29 6.53 -20.91
N THR A 150 8.36 6.53 -19.95
CA THR A 150 7.15 5.69 -20.00
C THR A 150 6.26 6.08 -21.20
N LEU A 151 6.00 7.37 -21.39
CA LEU A 151 5.14 7.84 -22.48
C LEU A 151 5.81 7.74 -23.85
N ASN A 152 7.15 7.74 -23.94
CA ASN A 152 7.83 7.40 -25.18
C ASN A 152 7.66 5.91 -25.54
N ALA A 153 7.73 4.99 -24.57
CA ALA A 153 7.44 3.57 -24.79
C ALA A 153 5.99 3.35 -25.26
N VAL A 154 5.03 4.09 -24.69
CA VAL A 154 3.63 4.12 -25.14
C VAL A 154 3.51 4.59 -26.60
N TRP A 155 4.24 5.65 -26.97
CA TRP A 155 4.26 6.14 -28.36
C TRP A 155 4.81 5.09 -29.34
N GLU A 156 5.94 4.46 -29.02
CA GLU A 156 6.53 3.40 -29.84
C GLU A 156 5.56 2.22 -30.00
N LYS A 157 4.92 1.80 -28.90
CA LYS A 157 3.93 0.73 -28.94
C LYS A 157 2.70 1.09 -29.77
N TYR A 158 2.19 2.32 -29.64
CA TYR A 158 1.08 2.81 -30.46
C TYR A 158 1.40 2.77 -31.97
N GLN A 159 2.59 3.21 -32.38
CA GLN A 159 3.01 3.15 -33.79
C GLN A 159 3.08 1.70 -34.30
N MET A 160 3.59 0.78 -33.47
CA MET A 160 3.61 -0.64 -33.81
C MET A 160 2.21 -1.23 -33.97
N LEU A 161 1.30 -0.93 -33.03
CA LEU A 161 -0.05 -1.51 -33.02
C LEU A 161 -0.93 -0.97 -34.15
N THR A 162 -0.82 0.32 -34.46
CA THR A 162 -1.57 0.92 -35.58
C THR A 162 -1.20 0.32 -36.93
N ALA A 163 0.03 -0.20 -37.10
CA ALA A 163 0.44 -0.90 -38.32
C ALA A 163 -0.14 -2.32 -38.47
N GLN A 164 -0.66 -2.92 -37.40
CA GLN A 164 -1.12 -4.33 -37.38
C GLN A 164 -2.57 -4.52 -37.82
N ASN A 165 -3.33 -3.44 -38.05
CA ASN A 165 -4.75 -3.48 -38.43
C ASN A 165 -5.64 -4.33 -37.50
N LYS A 166 -5.29 -4.42 -36.22
CA LYS A 166 -6.10 -5.02 -35.16
C LYS A 166 -6.49 -3.95 -34.14
N PRO A 167 -7.71 -3.99 -33.58
CA PRO A 167 -8.11 -3.06 -32.54
C PRO A 167 -7.27 -3.30 -31.29
N PHE A 168 -6.81 -2.22 -30.66
CA PHE A 168 -6.03 -2.28 -29.43
C PHE A 168 -6.48 -1.22 -28.43
N ALA A 169 -6.25 -1.52 -27.16
CA ALA A 169 -6.43 -0.57 -26.07
C ALA A 169 -5.10 -0.44 -25.33
N LEU A 170 -4.54 0.77 -25.32
CA LEU A 170 -3.25 1.07 -24.73
C LEU A 170 -3.45 2.02 -23.55
N PHE A 171 -3.30 1.48 -22.35
CA PHE A 171 -3.40 2.21 -21.11
C PHE A 171 -2.01 2.62 -20.62
N ALA A 172 -1.90 3.84 -20.13
CA ALA A 172 -0.69 4.40 -19.55
C ALA A 172 -1.01 5.02 -18.18
N LEU A 173 -0.07 4.96 -17.25
CA LEU A 173 -0.13 5.65 -15.96
C LEU A 173 1.18 6.43 -15.76
N THR A 174 1.06 7.75 -15.58
CA THR A 174 2.18 8.62 -15.18
C THR A 174 2.53 8.45 -13.72
N VAL A 175 3.70 8.94 -13.28
CA VAL A 175 4.15 8.82 -11.88
C VAL A 175 4.98 10.02 -11.40
N ASP A 176 5.46 10.89 -12.28
CA ASP A 176 6.34 12.01 -11.88
C ASP A 176 5.67 13.01 -10.91
N THR A 177 4.34 13.07 -10.86
CA THR A 177 3.57 13.92 -9.93
C THR A 177 3.37 13.31 -8.54
N HIS A 178 3.83 12.08 -8.32
CA HIS A 178 3.59 11.37 -7.07
C HIS A 178 4.25 12.08 -5.87
N PRO A 179 3.58 12.19 -4.70
CA PRO A 179 4.14 12.80 -3.49
C PRO A 179 5.46 12.14 -3.03
N PRO A 180 6.30 12.85 -2.25
CA PRO A 180 6.00 14.09 -1.51
C PRO A 180 6.17 15.41 -2.28
N VAL A 181 7.07 15.46 -3.27
CA VAL A 181 7.36 16.68 -4.06
C VAL A 181 7.29 16.46 -5.58
N GLY A 182 7.07 15.23 -6.05
CA GLY A 182 7.15 14.90 -7.47
C GLY A 182 8.58 14.88 -8.02
N SER A 183 8.70 14.74 -9.33
CA SER A 183 9.94 14.58 -10.07
C SER A 183 9.84 15.28 -11.42
N ILE A 184 10.97 15.80 -11.90
CA ILE A 184 11.02 16.58 -13.14
C ILE A 184 11.86 15.82 -14.17
N ALA A 185 11.21 15.36 -15.23
CA ALA A 185 11.87 14.71 -16.35
C ALA A 185 12.92 15.61 -17.05
N LYS A 186 13.97 15.02 -17.62
CA LYS A 186 15.01 15.69 -18.39
C LYS A 186 14.46 16.37 -19.63
N SER A 187 13.49 15.74 -20.32
CA SER A 187 12.84 16.23 -21.55
C SER A 187 12.11 17.56 -21.40
N CYS A 188 11.70 17.86 -20.17
CA CYS A 188 10.84 18.96 -19.80
C CYS A 188 11.41 20.32 -20.18
N GLN A 189 10.71 21.07 -21.02
CA GLN A 189 11.16 22.40 -21.43
C GLN A 189 10.87 23.43 -20.34
N GLN A 190 9.69 23.35 -19.70
CA GLN A 190 9.30 24.27 -18.64
C GLN A 190 9.43 23.64 -17.25
N LYS A 191 10.60 23.85 -16.62
CA LYS A 191 10.91 23.23 -15.31
C LYS A 191 10.52 24.08 -14.10
N ARG A 192 9.97 25.27 -14.32
CA ARG A 192 9.70 26.24 -13.26
C ARG A 192 8.35 26.92 -13.48
N TRP A 193 7.40 26.59 -12.62
CA TRP A 193 6.17 27.35 -12.49
C TRP A 193 6.41 28.55 -11.57
N GLN A 194 6.02 29.75 -12.02
CA GLN A 194 6.30 31.03 -11.35
C GLN A 194 7.80 31.18 -11.03
N GLU A 195 8.16 31.40 -9.76
CA GLU A 195 9.55 31.54 -9.31
C GLU A 195 10.26 30.19 -9.11
N GLY A 196 9.57 29.07 -9.38
CA GLY A 196 10.11 27.72 -9.25
C GLY A 196 10.29 27.22 -7.81
N LYS A 197 9.71 27.91 -6.81
CA LYS A 197 9.82 27.56 -5.39
C LYS A 197 9.00 26.34 -4.98
N ASP A 198 8.03 25.94 -5.80
CA ASP A 198 7.13 24.83 -5.53
C ASP A 198 7.49 23.64 -6.41
N GLU A 199 8.27 22.71 -5.85
CA GLU A 199 8.75 21.52 -6.56
C GLU A 199 7.59 20.63 -7.05
N ALA A 200 6.50 20.55 -6.28
CA ALA A 200 5.31 19.78 -6.65
C ALA A 200 4.61 20.37 -7.87
N PHE A 201 4.40 21.68 -7.92
CA PHE A 201 3.82 22.30 -9.10
C PHE A 201 4.77 22.31 -10.30
N ASN A 202 6.10 22.29 -10.08
CA ASN A 202 7.04 22.08 -11.18
C ASN A 202 6.91 20.65 -11.77
N ALA A 203 6.70 19.64 -10.94
CA ALA A 203 6.43 18.27 -11.41
C ALA A 203 5.10 18.18 -12.19
N VAL A 204 4.05 18.86 -11.73
CA VAL A 204 2.77 18.99 -12.46
C VAL A 204 2.95 19.65 -13.83
N LEU A 205 3.65 20.79 -13.87
CA LEU A 205 3.97 21.52 -15.11
C LEU A 205 4.73 20.63 -16.10
N CYS A 206 5.53 19.70 -15.57
CA CYS A 206 6.32 18.80 -16.37
C CYS A 206 5.54 17.59 -16.89
N SER A 207 4.79 16.91 -16.02
CA SER A 207 4.01 15.74 -16.38
C SER A 207 2.93 16.09 -17.42
N GLN A 208 2.26 17.23 -17.28
CA GLN A 208 1.30 17.71 -18.29
C GLN A 208 1.94 17.95 -19.67
N GLU A 209 3.19 18.42 -19.72
CA GLU A 209 3.94 18.67 -20.97
C GLU A 209 4.24 17.34 -21.68
N ASN A 210 4.67 16.34 -20.91
CA ASN A 210 4.94 14.99 -21.41
C ASN A 210 3.65 14.31 -21.93
N ILE A 211 2.53 14.43 -21.21
CA ILE A 211 1.22 13.95 -21.67
C ILE A 211 0.80 14.66 -22.97
N ALA A 212 0.89 15.99 -23.02
CA ALA A 212 0.54 16.78 -24.20
C ALA A 212 1.42 16.40 -25.40
N THR A 213 2.70 16.13 -25.18
CA THR A 213 3.64 15.67 -26.21
C THR A 213 3.22 14.33 -26.82
N LEU A 214 2.86 13.34 -25.98
CA LEU A 214 2.34 12.06 -26.47
C LEU A 214 1.07 12.25 -27.31
N ILE A 215 0.11 13.04 -26.80
CA ILE A 215 -1.15 13.30 -27.49
C ILE A 215 -0.90 13.97 -28.85
N ASN A 216 -0.01 14.95 -28.91
CA ASN A 216 0.32 15.63 -30.16
C ASN A 216 1.03 14.72 -31.17
N LYS A 217 1.92 13.83 -30.72
CA LYS A 217 2.50 12.77 -31.57
C LYS A 217 1.42 11.85 -32.13
N ILE A 218 0.48 11.41 -31.30
CA ILE A 218 -0.65 10.58 -31.74
C ILE A 218 -1.50 11.36 -32.75
N LYS A 219 -1.89 12.60 -32.47
CA LYS A 219 -2.70 13.44 -33.38
C LYS A 219 -2.04 13.67 -34.74
N ALA A 220 -0.71 13.77 -34.78
CA ALA A 220 0.05 13.90 -36.02
C ALA A 220 0.20 12.58 -36.80
N SER A 221 -0.14 11.44 -36.19
CA SER A 221 -0.03 10.13 -36.82
C SER A 221 -1.23 9.80 -37.73
N PRO A 222 -1.04 8.97 -38.78
CA PRO A 222 -2.15 8.49 -39.61
C PRO A 222 -3.23 7.70 -38.84
N GLY A 223 -2.84 7.03 -37.76
CA GLY A 223 -3.74 6.22 -36.93
C GLY A 223 -4.72 7.03 -36.08
N PHE A 224 -4.51 8.35 -35.94
CA PHE A 224 -5.34 9.18 -35.06
C PHE A 224 -6.81 9.13 -35.44
N LYS A 225 -7.13 9.16 -36.73
CA LYS A 225 -8.52 9.19 -37.24
C LYS A 225 -9.41 8.08 -36.66
N ASN A 226 -8.78 6.96 -36.27
CA ASN A 226 -9.42 5.77 -35.74
C ASN A 226 -9.08 5.54 -34.26
N THR A 227 -8.74 6.58 -33.51
CA THR A 227 -8.31 6.47 -32.11
C THR A 227 -9.13 7.40 -31.22
N LEU A 228 -9.62 6.87 -30.09
CA LEU A 228 -10.09 7.66 -28.95
C LEU A 228 -8.94 7.82 -27.96
N ILE A 229 -8.67 9.05 -27.54
CA ILE A 229 -7.71 9.33 -26.48
C ILE A 229 -8.47 9.82 -25.25
N VAL A 230 -8.29 9.14 -24.13
CA VAL A 230 -8.87 9.50 -22.83
C VAL A 230 -7.75 9.98 -21.93
N VAL A 231 -7.96 11.12 -21.27
CA VAL A 231 -7.08 11.59 -20.19
C VAL A 231 -7.93 11.72 -18.93
N SER A 232 -7.54 11.01 -17.89
CA SER A 232 -8.26 10.95 -16.63
C SER A 232 -7.31 11.11 -15.46
N SER A 233 -7.72 11.78 -14.39
CA SER A 233 -7.09 11.54 -13.09
C SER A 233 -7.30 10.09 -12.71
N ASP A 234 -6.33 9.50 -12.04
CA ASP A 234 -6.56 8.37 -11.17
C ASP A 234 -7.25 8.82 -9.87
N HIS A 235 -6.76 9.89 -9.26
CA HIS A 235 -7.36 10.57 -8.11
C HIS A 235 -6.92 12.05 -8.03
N LEU A 236 -7.53 12.78 -7.11
CA LEU A 236 -7.11 14.10 -6.67
C LEU A 236 -5.74 14.00 -5.98
N ALA A 237 -4.92 15.05 -6.11
CA ALA A 237 -3.60 15.08 -5.46
C ALA A 237 -3.69 14.85 -3.94
N MET A 238 -2.83 13.98 -3.43
CA MET A 238 -2.77 13.67 -1.99
C MET A 238 -1.97 14.73 -1.22
N GLU A 239 -2.07 14.71 0.11
CA GLU A 239 -1.25 15.60 0.96
C GLU A 239 0.26 15.31 0.76
N PRO A 240 1.12 16.35 0.78
CA PRO A 240 0.82 17.75 1.12
C PRO A 240 0.30 18.59 -0.06
N ILE A 241 0.39 18.10 -1.30
CA ILE A 241 0.07 18.84 -2.53
C ILE A 241 -1.43 19.18 -2.56
N GLY A 242 -2.27 18.21 -2.21
CA GLY A 242 -3.72 18.36 -2.14
C GLY A 242 -4.17 19.49 -1.22
N GLY A 243 -3.53 19.65 -0.05
CA GLY A 243 -3.81 20.74 0.87
C GLY A 243 -3.47 22.11 0.29
N GLN A 244 -2.38 22.22 -0.47
CA GLN A 244 -2.02 23.47 -1.17
C GLN A 244 -3.03 23.85 -2.25
N ILE A 245 -3.53 22.85 -2.99
CA ILE A 245 -4.56 23.07 -4.01
C ILE A 245 -5.88 23.49 -3.33
N ALA A 246 -6.30 22.78 -2.27
CA ALA A 246 -7.53 23.07 -1.55
C ALA A 246 -7.55 24.48 -0.93
N GLN A 247 -6.41 25.01 -0.50
CA GLN A 247 -6.29 26.39 0.00
C GLN A 247 -6.62 27.43 -1.08
N LYS A 248 -6.26 27.18 -2.35
CA LYS A 248 -6.55 28.09 -3.48
C LYS A 248 -7.94 27.86 -4.07
N GLN A 249 -8.38 26.60 -4.12
CA GLN A 249 -9.65 26.16 -4.65
C GLN A 249 -10.20 24.96 -3.84
N PRO A 250 -11.13 25.17 -2.90
CA PRO A 250 -11.67 24.10 -2.05
C PRO A 250 -12.51 23.07 -2.80
N GLN A 251 -13.20 23.48 -3.88
CA GLN A 251 -14.00 22.59 -4.71
C GLN A 251 -13.12 21.96 -5.78
N ARG A 252 -12.58 20.78 -5.45
CA ARG A 252 -11.66 20.02 -6.30
C ARG A 252 -12.40 19.00 -7.16
N GLU A 253 -11.89 18.77 -8.37
CA GLU A 253 -12.51 17.90 -9.37
C GLU A 253 -11.47 17.01 -10.04
N ASN A 254 -11.78 15.72 -10.20
CA ASN A 254 -10.98 14.81 -11.02
C ASN A 254 -11.04 15.25 -12.50
N LEU A 255 -9.93 15.11 -13.20
CA LEU A 255 -9.82 15.32 -14.64
C LEU A 255 -10.46 14.15 -15.38
N PHE A 256 -11.27 14.45 -16.39
CA PHE A 256 -11.70 13.47 -17.38
C PHE A 256 -12.09 14.18 -18.67
N PHE A 257 -11.32 13.97 -19.73
CA PHE A 257 -11.68 14.45 -21.06
C PHE A 257 -11.31 13.44 -22.14
N ILE A 258 -12.02 13.53 -23.27
CA ILE A 258 -11.90 12.57 -24.37
C ILE A 258 -11.69 13.32 -25.69
N LEU A 259 -10.64 12.94 -26.42
CA LEU A 259 -10.38 13.39 -27.78
C LEU A 259 -10.83 12.32 -28.76
N ARG A 260 -11.51 12.77 -29.80
CA ARG A 260 -11.98 11.93 -30.90
C ARG A 260 -11.11 12.16 -32.13
N GLY A 261 -10.57 11.06 -32.67
CA GLY A 261 -9.82 11.06 -33.92
C GLY A 261 -10.64 11.42 -35.15
N ASP A 262 -11.91 11.06 -35.15
CA ASP A 262 -12.79 11.20 -36.30
C ASP A 262 -13.38 12.60 -36.47
N ARG A 263 -13.43 13.39 -35.38
CA ARG A 263 -13.98 14.75 -35.38
C ARG A 263 -13.42 15.60 -34.25
N SER A 264 -13.27 16.90 -34.51
CA SER A 264 -13.00 17.88 -33.45
C SER A 264 -14.24 18.11 -32.58
N GLN A 265 -14.02 18.39 -31.30
CA GLN A 265 -15.06 18.65 -30.31
C GLN A 265 -14.61 19.77 -29.38
N THR A 266 -15.53 20.57 -28.85
CA THR A 266 -15.21 21.70 -27.96
C THR A 266 -16.29 21.83 -26.87
N GLU A 267 -16.78 20.71 -26.38
CA GLU A 267 -17.94 20.67 -25.47
C GLU A 267 -17.47 20.43 -24.04
N VAL A 268 -18.03 21.21 -23.11
CA VAL A 268 -17.88 20.99 -21.66
C VAL A 268 -19.20 20.43 -21.13
N ILE A 269 -19.18 19.19 -20.66
CA ILE A 269 -20.33 18.50 -20.07
C ILE A 269 -20.25 18.67 -18.55
N SER A 270 -21.10 19.53 -18.00
CA SER A 270 -21.09 19.93 -16.59
C SER A 270 -22.13 19.21 -15.72
N ARG A 271 -22.41 17.95 -16.03
CA ARG A 271 -23.38 17.13 -15.28
C ARG A 271 -22.67 16.48 -14.09
N PRO A 272 -23.29 16.44 -12.89
CA PRO A 272 -22.72 15.76 -11.74
C PRO A 272 -22.36 14.32 -12.06
N ARG A 273 -21.11 13.94 -11.78
CA ARG A 273 -20.57 12.61 -12.09
C ARG A 273 -19.43 12.22 -11.14
N ASN A 274 -18.87 11.04 -11.33
CA ASN A 274 -17.70 10.57 -10.60
C ASN A 274 -16.84 9.59 -11.42
N THR A 275 -15.69 9.18 -10.88
CA THR A 275 -14.74 8.29 -11.58
C THR A 275 -15.34 6.95 -12.01
N MET A 276 -16.37 6.42 -11.30
CA MET A 276 -17.04 5.17 -11.69
C MET A 276 -17.74 5.25 -13.06
N ASP A 277 -18.09 6.47 -13.51
CA ASP A 277 -18.78 6.70 -14.78
C ASP A 277 -17.82 6.66 -16.00
N ASN A 278 -16.50 6.70 -15.77
CA ASN A 278 -15.50 6.81 -16.83
C ASN A 278 -15.58 5.63 -17.81
N GLY A 279 -15.55 4.39 -17.30
CA GLY A 279 -15.54 3.19 -18.13
C GLY A 279 -16.79 3.05 -18.97
N ALA A 280 -17.97 3.31 -18.39
CA ALA A 280 -19.24 3.29 -19.10
C ALA A 280 -19.30 4.37 -20.21
N THR A 281 -18.76 5.56 -19.95
CA THR A 281 -18.69 6.66 -20.92
C THR A 281 -17.78 6.32 -22.10
N VAL A 282 -16.61 5.74 -21.81
CA VAL A 282 -15.66 5.28 -22.84
C VAL A 282 -16.27 4.12 -23.64
N LEU A 283 -16.93 3.17 -22.98
CA LEU A 283 -17.58 2.03 -23.64
C LEU A 283 -18.65 2.48 -24.63
N GLU A 284 -19.50 3.44 -24.25
CA GLU A 284 -20.53 3.99 -25.15
C GLU A 284 -19.89 4.64 -26.39
N LEU A 285 -18.81 5.41 -26.23
CA LEU A 285 -18.10 6.04 -27.34
C LEU A 285 -17.42 5.04 -28.29
N LEU A 286 -17.02 3.88 -27.77
CA LEU A 286 -16.51 2.75 -28.55
C LEU A 286 -17.62 1.95 -29.26
N GLY A 287 -18.89 2.31 -29.03
CA GLY A 287 -20.06 1.66 -29.61
C GLY A 287 -20.58 0.46 -28.81
N GLY A 288 -20.22 0.38 -27.53
CA GLY A 288 -20.73 -0.61 -26.59
C GLY A 288 -21.94 -0.13 -25.79
N ASP A 289 -22.16 -0.75 -24.62
CA ASP A 289 -23.22 -0.38 -23.67
C ASP A 289 -22.88 0.92 -22.91
N ASN A 290 -23.82 1.43 -22.12
CA ASN A 290 -23.72 2.69 -21.37
C ASN A 290 -23.69 2.51 -19.85
N ALA A 291 -23.35 1.32 -19.36
CA ALA A 291 -23.21 1.01 -17.94
C ALA A 291 -22.12 -0.06 -17.70
N ILE A 292 -21.36 0.10 -16.62
CA ILE A 292 -20.45 -0.89 -16.06
C ILE A 292 -20.57 -0.77 -14.53
N GLY A 293 -20.87 -1.86 -13.82
CA GLY A 293 -21.11 -1.81 -12.37
C GLY A 293 -22.15 -0.74 -11.97
N LEU A 294 -21.77 0.13 -11.04
CA LEU A 294 -22.53 1.31 -10.62
C LEU A 294 -22.38 2.51 -11.57
N GLY A 295 -21.35 2.52 -12.41
CA GLY A 295 -21.07 3.58 -13.38
C GLY A 295 -22.11 3.70 -14.49
N ARG A 296 -22.44 4.93 -14.87
CA ARG A 296 -23.35 5.25 -15.98
C ARG A 296 -22.67 6.21 -16.93
N SER A 297 -22.80 5.98 -18.24
CA SER A 297 -22.24 6.90 -19.21
C SER A 297 -22.87 8.29 -19.06
N THR A 298 -22.04 9.30 -18.86
CA THR A 298 -22.48 10.68 -18.69
C THR A 298 -23.12 11.26 -19.97
N LEU A 299 -22.91 10.60 -21.12
CA LEU A 299 -23.46 11.02 -22.40
C LEU A 299 -24.96 10.75 -22.49
N SER A 300 -25.39 9.53 -22.14
CA SER A 300 -26.76 9.07 -22.36
C SER A 300 -27.57 8.88 -21.07
N ARG A 301 -26.93 8.83 -19.90
CA ARG A 301 -27.61 8.52 -18.62
C ARG A 301 -27.22 9.47 -17.50
N PRO A 302 -28.11 9.71 -16.51
CA PRO A 302 -27.71 10.38 -15.29
C PRO A 302 -26.77 9.49 -14.47
N SER A 303 -25.68 10.07 -13.98
CA SER A 303 -24.79 9.45 -12.98
C SER A 303 -25.55 9.21 -11.68
N LEU A 304 -25.08 8.25 -10.87
CA LEU A 304 -25.55 8.11 -9.50
C LEU A 304 -25.28 9.37 -8.66
N SER A 305 -24.25 10.16 -9.01
CA SER A 305 -23.99 11.47 -8.38
C SER A 305 -25.13 12.47 -8.61
N ALA A 306 -25.90 12.31 -9.69
CA ALA A 306 -27.06 13.16 -9.96
C ALA A 306 -28.36 12.64 -9.31
N THR A 307 -28.38 11.38 -8.85
CA THR A 307 -29.58 10.76 -8.26
C THR A 307 -29.57 10.73 -6.74
N TYR A 308 -28.40 10.66 -6.11
CA TYR A 308 -28.26 10.63 -4.65
C TYR A 308 -27.81 11.99 -4.09
N THR A 309 -28.47 12.45 -3.03
CA THR A 309 -28.10 13.71 -2.34
C THR A 309 -26.72 13.62 -1.66
N SER A 310 -26.35 12.44 -1.14
CA SER A 310 -25.01 12.16 -0.62
C SER A 310 -24.57 10.77 -1.07
N LEU A 311 -23.99 10.69 -2.27
CA LEU A 311 -23.45 9.43 -2.78
C LEU A 311 -22.26 8.94 -1.93
N GLU A 312 -21.46 9.85 -1.39
CA GLU A 312 -20.31 9.54 -0.51
C GLU A 312 -20.74 8.69 0.70
N THR A 313 -21.80 9.11 1.41
CA THR A 313 -22.34 8.35 2.55
C THR A 313 -22.85 6.97 2.11
N ARG A 314 -23.57 6.91 0.97
CA ARG A 314 -24.08 5.64 0.45
C ARG A 314 -22.98 4.66 0.07
N MET A 315 -21.86 5.15 -0.42
CA MET A 315 -20.73 4.29 -0.75
C MET A 315 -20.10 3.65 0.49
N LEU A 316 -19.99 4.40 1.58
CA LEU A 316 -19.53 3.85 2.87
C LEU A 316 -20.53 2.82 3.42
N ASP A 317 -21.84 3.05 3.28
CA ASP A 317 -22.86 2.06 3.65
C ASP A 317 -22.71 0.75 2.85
N TRP A 318 -22.30 0.82 1.58
CA TRP A 318 -22.10 -0.34 0.69
C TRP A 318 -20.71 -0.99 0.83
N GLU A 319 -19.81 -0.44 1.65
CA GLU A 319 -18.46 -0.97 1.82
C GLU A 319 -18.43 -2.47 2.14
N PRO A 320 -19.25 -3.00 3.08
CA PRO A 320 -19.27 -4.44 3.35
C PRO A 320 -19.71 -5.27 2.15
N ASP A 321 -20.67 -4.78 1.37
CA ASP A 321 -21.19 -5.48 0.19
C ASP A 321 -20.15 -5.56 -0.93
N ILE A 322 -19.38 -4.48 -1.08
CA ILE A 322 -18.31 -4.38 -2.07
C ILE A 322 -17.12 -5.24 -1.65
N ILE A 323 -16.76 -5.26 -0.37
CA ILE A 323 -15.73 -6.17 0.16
C ILE A 323 -16.08 -7.64 -0.11
N ARG A 324 -17.37 -8.03 -0.03
CA ARG A 324 -17.80 -9.41 -0.33
C ARG A 324 -17.56 -9.84 -1.78
N LEU A 325 -17.43 -8.90 -2.72
CA LEU A 325 -17.14 -9.19 -4.14
C LEU A 325 -15.72 -9.75 -4.36
N TRP A 326 -14.81 -9.66 -3.38
CA TRP A 326 -13.43 -10.15 -3.50
C TRP A 326 -13.30 -11.67 -3.53
N SER A 327 -14.18 -12.37 -2.84
CA SER A 327 -13.99 -13.79 -2.56
C SER A 327 -15.25 -14.62 -2.75
N GLY A 328 -16.43 -14.02 -2.54
CA GLY A 328 -17.53 -14.80 -1.97
C GLY A 328 -17.14 -15.29 -0.56
N ASP A 329 -18.09 -15.32 0.38
CA ASP A 329 -17.79 -15.77 1.74
C ASP A 329 -17.94 -17.29 1.84
N PRO A 330 -17.00 -18.02 2.47
CA PRO A 330 -17.37 -19.28 3.10
C PRO A 330 -18.46 -18.96 4.12
N GLN A 331 -19.64 -19.56 3.97
CA GLN A 331 -20.73 -19.35 4.93
C GLN A 331 -20.42 -19.99 6.30
N LYS A 332 -19.44 -20.90 6.36
CA LYS A 332 -19.11 -21.67 7.56
C LYS A 332 -17.62 -21.91 7.69
N ILE A 333 -17.15 -21.96 8.94
CA ILE A 333 -15.78 -22.27 9.31
C ILE A 333 -15.76 -23.52 10.20
N ASP A 334 -15.86 -24.68 9.58
CA ASP A 334 -15.93 -25.95 10.32
C ASP A 334 -14.55 -26.61 10.46
N GLN A 335 -13.76 -26.62 9.38
CA GLN A 335 -12.49 -27.31 9.31
C GLN A 335 -11.45 -26.45 8.61
N LEU A 336 -10.28 -26.36 9.22
CA LEU A 336 -9.14 -25.59 8.75
C LEU A 336 -7.96 -26.51 8.47
N VAL A 337 -7.21 -26.22 7.41
CA VAL A 337 -5.90 -26.82 7.15
C VAL A 337 -4.87 -25.72 7.17
N ILE A 338 -3.97 -25.77 8.15
CA ILE A 338 -2.93 -24.76 8.36
C ILE A 338 -1.60 -25.34 7.89
N ASN A 339 -0.91 -24.67 6.97
CA ASN A 339 0.40 -25.04 6.48
C ASN A 339 1.43 -23.97 6.87
N GLN A 340 2.28 -24.32 7.84
CA GLN A 340 3.32 -23.44 8.37
C GLN A 340 4.48 -23.22 7.40
N GLN A 341 4.74 -24.16 6.48
CA GLN A 341 5.83 -24.06 5.51
C GLN A 341 5.50 -23.09 4.38
N SER A 342 4.27 -23.15 3.86
CA SER A 342 3.79 -22.20 2.84
C SER A 342 3.22 -20.92 3.45
N GLY A 343 3.08 -20.83 4.78
CA GLY A 343 2.46 -19.69 5.45
C GLY A 343 1.00 -19.50 5.03
N SER A 344 0.25 -20.58 4.85
CA SER A 344 -1.11 -20.53 4.30
C SER A 344 -2.11 -21.30 5.15
N LEU A 345 -3.38 -20.94 5.00
CA LEU A 345 -4.53 -21.59 5.61
C LEU A 345 -5.58 -21.86 4.53
N SER A 346 -6.11 -23.07 4.50
CA SER A 346 -7.21 -23.46 3.62
C SER A 346 -8.49 -23.69 4.42
N LEU A 347 -9.60 -23.15 3.90
CA LEU A 347 -10.97 -23.30 4.41
C LEU A 347 -11.87 -23.69 3.23
N GLY A 348 -12.19 -24.98 3.08
CA GLY A 348 -12.86 -25.47 1.87
C GLY A 348 -12.04 -25.16 0.61
N ASP A 349 -12.66 -24.49 -0.36
CA ASP A 349 -12.00 -24.05 -1.60
C ASP A 349 -11.23 -22.72 -1.43
N PHE A 350 -11.38 -22.05 -0.27
CA PHE A 350 -10.76 -20.77 0.01
C PHE A 350 -9.35 -20.94 0.59
N ASN A 351 -8.42 -20.08 0.17
CA ASN A 351 -7.03 -20.09 0.63
C ASN A 351 -6.63 -18.69 1.10
N TYR A 352 -6.02 -18.60 2.27
CA TYR A 352 -5.59 -17.37 2.92
C TYR A 352 -4.11 -17.46 3.30
N THR A 353 -3.44 -16.31 3.38
CA THR A 353 -2.08 -16.18 3.92
C THR A 353 -2.13 -16.02 5.43
N LEU A 354 -1.12 -16.54 6.13
CA LEU A 354 -0.95 -16.33 7.57
C LEU A 354 -0.10 -15.10 7.88
N PRO A 355 -0.34 -14.42 9.01
CA PRO A 355 -1.44 -14.67 9.96
C PRO A 355 -2.81 -14.16 9.45
N VAL A 356 -3.90 -14.63 10.05
CA VAL A 356 -5.27 -14.27 9.65
C VAL A 356 -6.22 -14.27 10.86
N LEU A 357 -7.15 -13.33 10.89
CA LEU A 357 -8.26 -13.25 11.83
C LEU A 357 -9.56 -13.41 11.05
N PHE A 358 -10.51 -14.18 11.53
CA PHE A 358 -11.85 -14.29 10.97
C PHE A 358 -12.87 -13.74 11.96
N LYS A 359 -13.80 -12.91 11.50
CA LYS A 359 -15.09 -12.68 12.17
C LYS A 359 -16.08 -13.71 11.66
N VAL A 360 -16.79 -14.36 12.56
CA VAL A 360 -17.67 -15.48 12.25
C VAL A 360 -19.08 -15.14 12.71
N THR A 361 -20.03 -15.19 11.79
CA THR A 361 -21.47 -15.04 12.06
C THR A 361 -22.20 -16.33 11.67
N GLU A 362 -23.52 -16.37 11.78
CA GLU A 362 -24.30 -17.53 11.32
C GLU A 362 -24.25 -17.70 9.79
N ASP A 363 -24.11 -16.60 9.05
CA ASP A 363 -24.23 -16.57 7.59
C ASP A 363 -22.92 -16.20 6.88
N SER A 364 -21.88 -15.80 7.60
CA SER A 364 -20.63 -15.32 7.00
C SER A 364 -19.38 -15.62 7.83
N VAL A 365 -18.27 -15.84 7.11
CA VAL A 365 -16.91 -15.92 7.67
C VAL A 365 -16.08 -14.85 6.98
N GLN A 366 -15.86 -13.73 7.66
CA GLN A 366 -15.15 -12.57 7.12
C GLN A 366 -13.67 -12.60 7.52
N PRO A 367 -12.73 -12.64 6.56
CA PRO A 367 -11.30 -12.60 6.84
C PRO A 367 -10.78 -11.18 7.08
N TYR A 368 -9.78 -11.08 7.97
CA TYR A 368 -8.95 -9.91 8.26
C TYR A 368 -7.49 -10.35 8.22
N LEU A 369 -6.66 -9.64 7.47
CA LEU A 369 -5.24 -9.96 7.27
C LEU A 369 -4.36 -8.84 7.82
N PRO A 370 -3.15 -9.13 8.34
CA PRO A 370 -2.21 -8.08 8.71
C PRO A 370 -1.73 -7.35 7.45
N GLY A 371 -1.16 -6.17 7.63
CA GLY A 371 -0.55 -5.40 6.54
C GLY A 371 0.47 -4.42 7.10
N THR A 372 1.37 -3.94 6.25
CA THR A 372 2.43 -2.98 6.60
C THR A 372 1.86 -1.62 7.01
N TYR A 373 0.65 -1.28 6.54
CA TYR A 373 -0.07 -0.05 6.84
C TYR A 373 -1.34 -0.28 7.67
N ASN A 374 -1.73 -1.55 7.84
CA ASN A 374 -2.86 -1.98 8.64
C ASN A 374 -2.56 -1.89 10.13
N ALA A 375 -3.64 -1.66 10.87
CA ALA A 375 -3.67 -1.95 12.28
C ALA A 375 -3.32 -3.45 12.50
N PRO A 376 -2.51 -3.82 13.51
CA PRO A 376 -2.27 -5.22 13.85
C PRO A 376 -3.60 -5.99 14.01
N LEU A 377 -3.64 -7.28 13.71
CA LEU A 377 -4.87 -8.11 13.85
C LEU A 377 -5.55 -7.96 15.21
N SER A 378 -4.76 -7.73 16.27
CA SER A 378 -5.30 -7.43 17.60
C SER A 378 -6.21 -6.19 17.63
N LYS A 379 -5.88 -5.14 16.89
CA LYS A 379 -6.70 -3.93 16.79
C LYS A 379 -7.98 -4.17 16.02
N TYR A 380 -8.00 -4.98 14.96
CA TYR A 380 -9.26 -5.35 14.30
C TYR A 380 -10.17 -6.09 15.27
N LEU A 381 -9.63 -7.09 15.97
CA LEU A 381 -10.37 -7.83 16.97
C LEU A 381 -10.88 -6.92 18.11
N ALA A 382 -10.16 -5.85 18.46
CA ALA A 382 -10.61 -4.89 19.46
C ALA A 382 -11.88 -4.09 19.08
N HIS A 383 -12.25 -4.07 17.79
CA HIS A 383 -13.45 -3.40 17.28
C HIS A 383 -14.63 -4.37 17.07
N PHE A 384 -14.44 -5.65 17.35
CA PHE A 384 -15.54 -6.62 17.27
C PHE A 384 -16.56 -6.35 18.38
N GLY A 385 -17.82 -6.70 18.12
CA GLY A 385 -18.86 -6.75 19.13
C GLY A 385 -18.53 -7.79 20.21
N ALA A 386 -19.12 -7.63 21.39
CA ALA A 386 -18.85 -8.50 22.53
C ALA A 386 -19.07 -10.00 22.21
N GLU A 387 -20.18 -10.30 21.52
CA GLU A 387 -20.62 -11.65 21.14
C GLU A 387 -20.08 -12.10 19.77
N ASP A 388 -19.37 -11.22 19.05
CA ASP A 388 -18.83 -11.60 17.73
C ASP A 388 -17.83 -12.74 17.91
N ARG A 389 -18.10 -13.85 17.22
CA ARG A 389 -17.20 -15.00 17.22
C ARG A 389 -16.00 -14.69 16.35
N PHE A 390 -14.83 -15.11 16.80
CA PHE A 390 -13.60 -14.96 16.04
C PHE A 390 -12.75 -16.23 16.02
N VAL A 391 -11.95 -16.35 14.95
CA VAL A 391 -10.86 -17.34 14.85
C VAL A 391 -9.60 -16.60 14.43
N TRP A 392 -8.54 -16.65 15.22
CA TRP A 392 -7.28 -15.92 14.99
C TRP A 392 -6.10 -16.87 14.96
N ILE A 393 -5.36 -16.90 13.84
CA ILE A 393 -4.14 -17.68 13.68
C ILE A 393 -2.96 -16.72 13.52
N ASP A 394 -2.07 -16.70 14.50
CA ASP A 394 -0.88 -15.83 14.53
C ASP A 394 0.17 -16.38 15.49
N LYS A 395 1.30 -15.69 15.63
CA LYS A 395 2.33 -16.00 16.62
C LYS A 395 1.73 -15.94 18.03
N CYS A 396 2.03 -16.95 18.85
CA CYS A 396 1.47 -17.07 20.19
C CYS A 396 1.73 -15.83 21.07
N PHE A 397 2.89 -15.18 20.94
CA PHE A 397 3.19 -13.94 21.67
C PHE A 397 2.26 -12.76 21.32
N ARG A 398 1.65 -12.73 20.11
CA ARG A 398 0.63 -11.73 19.75
C ARG A 398 -0.73 -12.10 20.32
N ILE A 399 -1.08 -13.38 20.24
CA ILE A 399 -2.33 -13.93 20.81
C ILE A 399 -2.34 -13.82 22.35
N ALA A 400 -1.18 -13.77 23.01
CA ALA A 400 -1.04 -13.57 24.44
C ALA A 400 -1.84 -12.37 24.99
N ARG A 401 -2.11 -11.36 24.15
CA ARG A 401 -2.95 -10.18 24.44
C ARG A 401 -4.41 -10.51 24.77
N LEU A 402 -4.87 -11.73 24.50
CA LEU A 402 -6.21 -12.22 24.89
C LEU A 402 -6.30 -12.63 26.38
N GLY A 403 -5.31 -12.25 27.19
CA GLY A 403 -5.22 -12.63 28.60
C GLY A 403 -4.53 -13.98 28.81
N LYS A 404 -3.53 -14.30 27.98
CA LYS A 404 -2.71 -15.52 28.06
C LYS A 404 -1.23 -15.16 28.27
N PRO A 405 -0.86 -14.56 29.42
CA PRO A 405 0.50 -14.07 29.67
C PRO A 405 1.58 -15.16 29.58
N GLU A 406 1.22 -16.42 29.80
CA GLU A 406 2.10 -17.58 29.63
C GLU A 406 2.58 -17.78 28.19
N LEU A 407 1.93 -17.17 27.20
CA LEU A 407 2.31 -17.22 25.79
C LEU A 407 3.13 -16.00 25.34
N ALA A 408 3.40 -15.03 26.21
CA ALA A 408 3.96 -13.72 25.85
C ALA A 408 5.36 -13.75 25.21
N THR A 409 6.03 -14.91 25.19
CA THR A 409 7.36 -15.11 24.59
C THR A 409 7.40 -16.28 23.59
N ALA A 410 6.26 -16.93 23.32
CA ALA A 410 6.14 -18.11 22.48
C ALA A 410 6.09 -17.72 20.98
N ARG A 411 7.03 -18.28 20.19
CA ARG A 411 7.27 -17.93 18.77
C ARG A 411 6.55 -18.83 17.78
N GLU A 412 6.07 -19.98 18.24
CA GLU A 412 5.21 -20.86 17.48
C GLU A 412 3.88 -20.16 17.10
N LEU A 413 3.20 -20.71 16.10
CA LEU A 413 1.85 -20.27 15.75
C LEU A 413 0.83 -20.85 16.73
N CYS A 414 -0.16 -20.04 17.08
CA CYS A 414 -1.32 -20.40 17.86
C CYS A 414 -2.59 -20.17 17.03
N LEU A 415 -3.60 -21.00 17.30
CA LEU A 415 -4.98 -20.75 16.91
C LEU A 415 -5.75 -20.33 18.17
N ALA A 416 -6.42 -19.18 18.11
CA ALA A 416 -7.33 -18.70 19.14
C ALA A 416 -8.76 -18.64 18.60
N GLU A 417 -9.75 -19.02 19.40
CA GLU A 417 -11.16 -19.01 19.01
C GLU A 417 -12.06 -18.71 20.22
N GLY A 418 -13.10 -17.90 20.02
CA GLY A 418 -14.02 -17.47 21.08
C GLY A 418 -14.76 -16.18 20.75
N THR A 419 -15.25 -15.47 21.78
CA THR A 419 -15.78 -14.11 21.69
C THR A 419 -14.98 -13.16 22.58
N LEU A 420 -15.24 -11.85 22.52
CA LEU A 420 -14.56 -10.90 23.38
C LEU A 420 -15.05 -10.97 24.84
N GLU A 421 -16.29 -11.38 25.09
CA GLU A 421 -16.87 -11.43 26.44
C GLU A 421 -16.74 -12.77 27.17
N SER A 422 -16.41 -13.85 26.44
CA SER A 422 -16.25 -15.19 27.01
C SER A 422 -14.78 -15.59 27.20
N ALA A 423 -14.56 -16.76 27.80
CA ALA A 423 -13.26 -17.43 27.74
C ALA A 423 -12.86 -17.70 26.28
N VAL A 424 -11.56 -17.53 25.97
CA VAL A 424 -10.97 -17.80 24.64
C VAL A 424 -10.15 -19.08 24.73
N SER A 425 -10.43 -20.01 23.82
CA SER A 425 -9.61 -21.20 23.60
C SER A 425 -8.38 -20.81 22.80
N VAL A 426 -7.19 -21.18 23.28
CA VAL A 426 -5.93 -20.95 22.56
C VAL A 426 -5.14 -22.25 22.50
N ARG A 427 -4.75 -22.66 21.29
CA ARG A 427 -4.04 -23.91 21.03
C ARG A 427 -2.80 -23.65 20.21
N LYS A 428 -1.64 -24.16 20.65
CA LYS A 428 -0.41 -24.16 19.84
C LYS A 428 -0.59 -25.09 18.64
N ILE A 429 -0.04 -24.71 17.49
CA ILE A 429 -0.09 -25.50 16.27
C ILE A 429 1.11 -26.47 16.26
N PRO A 430 0.88 -27.80 16.42
CA PRO A 430 1.95 -28.74 16.77
C PRO A 430 2.73 -29.27 15.56
N THR A 431 2.17 -29.18 14.35
CA THR A 431 2.72 -29.84 13.15
C THR A 431 2.84 -28.87 11.97
N PRO A 432 3.81 -29.07 11.04
CA PRO A 432 3.97 -28.20 9.87
C PRO A 432 2.71 -28.08 9.01
N VAL A 433 1.95 -29.17 8.88
CA VAL A 433 0.58 -29.15 8.35
C VAL A 433 -0.34 -29.61 9.48
N TYR A 434 -1.32 -28.78 9.84
CA TYR A 434 -2.21 -29.01 10.96
C TYR A 434 -3.67 -28.86 10.52
N GLN A 435 -4.42 -29.95 10.61
CA GLN A 435 -5.84 -29.99 10.28
C GLN A 435 -6.64 -30.01 11.58
N THR A 436 -7.58 -29.08 11.72
CA THR A 436 -8.36 -28.94 12.95
C THR A 436 -9.78 -28.45 12.68
N ARG A 437 -10.67 -28.69 13.63
CA ARG A 437 -12.00 -28.07 13.65
C ARG A 437 -12.01 -26.82 14.53
N VAL A 438 -12.86 -25.88 14.16
CA VAL A 438 -13.19 -24.71 14.98
C VAL A 438 -14.34 -25.09 15.91
N ALA A 439 -14.21 -24.72 17.18
CA ALA A 439 -15.23 -24.89 18.19
C ALA A 439 -15.25 -23.67 19.10
N PHE A 440 -16.37 -22.97 19.11
CA PHE A 440 -16.58 -21.85 20.01
C PHE A 440 -16.98 -22.39 21.39
N PRO A 441 -16.29 -22.01 22.47
CA PRO A 441 -16.71 -22.34 23.82
C PRO A 441 -18.18 -21.93 24.04
N GLN A 442 -18.97 -22.76 24.72
CA GLN A 442 -20.30 -22.33 25.18
C GLN A 442 -20.13 -21.20 26.20
N HIS A 443 -21.12 -20.30 26.29
CA HIS A 443 -21.16 -19.22 27.29
C HIS A 443 -20.85 -19.80 28.67
N ASP A 444 -19.65 -19.54 29.18
CA ASP A 444 -19.29 -19.78 30.58
C ASP A 444 -19.84 -18.60 31.39
N ASP A 445 -20.34 -18.86 32.60
CA ASP A 445 -20.75 -17.80 33.55
C ASP A 445 -19.57 -16.90 34.00
N ASP A 446 -18.33 -17.30 33.68
CA ASP A 446 -17.10 -16.54 33.91
C ASP A 446 -16.94 -15.41 32.86
N ARG A 447 -17.78 -14.38 32.96
CA ARG A 447 -17.66 -13.17 32.15
C ARG A 447 -16.28 -12.52 32.35
N VAL A 448 -15.57 -12.31 31.25
CA VAL A 448 -14.29 -11.60 31.25
C VAL A 448 -14.55 -10.09 31.17
N ASP A 449 -13.72 -9.28 31.84
CA ASP A 449 -13.74 -7.82 31.65
C ASP A 449 -13.35 -7.48 30.21
N ILE A 450 -14.38 -7.25 29.38
CA ILE A 450 -14.23 -6.87 27.97
C ILE A 450 -13.44 -5.56 27.81
N HIS A 451 -13.59 -4.60 28.73
CA HIS A 451 -12.86 -3.35 28.66
C HIS A 451 -11.37 -3.58 28.85
N GLN A 452 -10.98 -4.47 29.77
CA GLN A 452 -9.58 -4.85 29.95
C GLN A 452 -9.02 -5.59 28.73
N ARG A 453 -9.80 -6.51 28.13
CA ARG A 453 -9.38 -7.24 26.93
C ARG A 453 -9.19 -6.32 25.72
N VAL A 454 -10.17 -5.46 25.43
CA VAL A 454 -10.10 -4.44 24.36
C VAL A 454 -8.91 -3.51 24.59
N LYS A 455 -8.67 -3.09 25.84
CA LYS A 455 -7.50 -2.28 26.19
C LYS A 455 -6.19 -2.99 25.89
N SER A 456 -6.07 -4.29 26.21
CA SER A 456 -4.85 -5.07 25.90
C SER A 456 -4.65 -5.26 24.40
N LEU A 457 -5.73 -5.53 23.65
CA LEU A 457 -5.69 -5.67 22.19
C LEU A 457 -5.24 -4.38 21.47
N ASN A 458 -5.61 -3.21 22.02
CA ASN A 458 -5.26 -1.89 21.50
C ASN A 458 -3.85 -1.38 21.85
N GLN A 459 -3.07 -2.14 22.64
CA GLN A 459 -1.70 -1.77 22.98
C GLN A 459 -0.82 -1.66 21.72
N THR A 460 0.05 -0.65 21.65
CA THR A 460 1.10 -0.60 20.61
C THR A 460 2.13 -1.71 20.86
N PRO A 461 2.76 -2.28 19.80
CA PRO A 461 3.75 -3.35 19.96
C PRO A 461 4.79 -3.07 21.05
N ASP A 462 5.38 -1.88 21.06
CA ASP A 462 6.44 -1.50 22.01
C ASP A 462 5.92 -1.19 23.43
N SER A 463 4.61 -1.12 23.64
CA SER A 463 3.99 -0.95 24.97
C SER A 463 3.70 -2.28 25.67
N VAL A 464 3.77 -3.41 24.95
CA VAL A 464 3.60 -4.75 25.54
C VAL A 464 4.74 -5.05 26.52
N ARG A 465 4.43 -5.72 27.63
CA ARG A 465 5.43 -6.12 28.64
C ARG A 465 5.32 -7.60 28.97
N TYR A 466 6.45 -8.30 29.01
CA TYR A 466 6.53 -9.74 29.29
C TYR A 466 7.49 -10.08 30.44
N PRO A 467 7.27 -11.19 31.17
CA PRO A 467 8.13 -11.62 32.26
C PRO A 467 9.39 -12.33 31.72
N ALA A 468 10.48 -11.60 31.52
CA ALA A 468 11.77 -12.16 31.10
C ALA A 468 12.95 -11.38 31.72
N ASP A 469 14.12 -12.01 31.77
CA ASP A 469 15.37 -11.40 32.25
C ASP A 469 16.18 -10.72 31.12
N ARG A 470 15.68 -10.78 29.89
CA ARG A 470 16.36 -10.39 28.65
C ARG A 470 15.39 -9.76 27.67
N ILE A 471 15.88 -8.79 26.89
CA ILE A 471 15.15 -8.25 25.75
C ILE A 471 15.33 -9.22 24.58
N MET A 472 14.21 -9.65 24.00
CA MET A 472 14.16 -10.40 22.75
C MET A 472 13.64 -9.45 21.67
N PHE A 473 14.47 -9.10 20.69
CA PHE A 473 14.12 -8.08 19.70
C PHE A 473 13.23 -8.62 18.58
N ASP A 474 13.12 -9.94 18.45
CA ASP A 474 12.30 -10.66 17.46
C ASP A 474 10.85 -10.89 17.90
N ILE A 475 10.45 -10.38 19.07
CA ILE A 475 9.06 -10.39 19.55
C ILE A 475 8.57 -8.98 19.91
N GLU A 476 7.27 -8.80 20.04
CA GLU A 476 6.68 -7.51 20.38
C GLU A 476 6.82 -7.20 21.88
N GLY A 477 7.13 -5.94 22.18
CA GLY A 477 7.24 -5.45 23.55
C GLY A 477 8.60 -5.68 24.18
N PHE A 478 8.68 -5.43 25.49
CA PHE A 478 9.92 -5.50 26.25
C PHE A 478 9.72 -6.18 27.61
N PRO A 479 10.80 -6.64 28.27
CA PRO A 479 10.73 -7.12 29.64
C PRO A 479 10.13 -6.10 30.61
N GLN A 480 9.47 -6.56 31.68
CA GLN A 480 8.80 -5.69 32.64
C GLN A 480 9.72 -4.62 33.28
N GLN A 481 11.01 -4.90 33.41
CA GLN A 481 12.04 -3.99 33.92
C GLN A 481 12.45 -2.88 32.94
N VAL A 482 12.13 -3.02 31.64
CA VAL A 482 12.43 -2.04 30.60
C VAL A 482 11.28 -1.03 30.52
N LYS A 483 11.63 0.25 30.64
CA LYS A 483 10.72 1.39 30.50
C LYS A 483 10.45 1.68 29.02
N ALA A 484 11.49 1.80 28.21
CA ALA A 484 11.39 2.09 26.77
C ALA A 484 12.68 1.68 26.03
N VAL A 485 12.58 1.51 24.72
CA VAL A 485 13.73 1.40 23.80
C VAL A 485 13.53 2.37 22.65
N ARG A 486 14.59 3.10 22.27
CA ARG A 486 14.60 4.06 21.16
C ARG A 486 15.68 3.70 20.15
N GLY A 487 15.56 4.22 18.92
CA GLY A 487 16.59 4.05 17.87
C GLY A 487 16.57 2.68 17.17
N ILE A 488 15.48 1.92 17.28
CA ILE A 488 15.31 0.60 16.64
C ILE A 488 14.26 0.67 15.52
N SER A 489 14.49 -0.10 14.47
CA SER A 489 13.54 -0.32 13.37
C SER A 489 12.42 -1.30 13.75
N TRP A 490 11.56 -1.60 12.77
CA TRP A 490 10.53 -2.63 12.91
C TRP A 490 11.13 -4.02 13.15
N GLN A 491 10.28 -4.89 13.67
CA GLN A 491 10.61 -6.29 13.99
C GLN A 491 10.77 -7.13 12.74
N GLU A 492 11.79 -7.99 12.74
CA GLU A 492 12.00 -9.07 11.79
C GLU A 492 12.04 -10.41 12.54
N ASP A 493 11.90 -11.52 11.82
CA ASP A 493 11.84 -12.87 12.42
C ASP A 493 13.08 -13.26 13.24
N TRP A 494 14.21 -12.58 13.04
CA TRP A 494 15.47 -12.83 13.75
C TRP A 494 15.82 -11.74 14.79
N GLY A 495 15.17 -10.56 14.77
CA GLY A 495 15.57 -9.43 15.61
C GLY A 495 15.10 -8.06 15.10
N ARG A 496 15.82 -6.99 15.48
CA ARG A 496 15.59 -5.61 15.01
C ARG A 496 16.91 -4.94 14.69
N TRP A 497 16.94 -4.10 13.67
CA TRP A 497 18.11 -3.24 13.42
C TRP A 497 18.03 -1.93 14.19
N SER A 498 19.18 -1.37 14.56
CA SER A 498 19.29 0.06 14.86
C SER A 498 18.92 0.89 13.62
N ASN A 499 18.28 2.04 13.81
CA ASN A 499 17.91 2.92 12.71
C ASN A 499 18.24 4.39 13.03
N ALA A 500 19.28 4.91 12.38
CA ALA A 500 19.75 6.27 12.60
C ALA A 500 18.77 7.35 12.12
N ASN A 501 17.78 6.99 11.29
CA ASN A 501 16.70 7.91 10.93
C ASN A 501 15.70 8.13 12.08
N ILE A 502 15.65 7.21 13.06
CA ILE A 502 14.83 7.34 14.27
C ILE A 502 15.65 7.99 15.39
N ASP A 503 16.84 7.44 15.66
CA ASP A 503 17.80 7.99 16.63
C ASP A 503 19.19 7.45 16.26
N PRO A 504 20.27 8.27 16.28
CA PRO A 504 21.63 7.83 15.96
C PRO A 504 22.14 6.70 16.87
N ALA A 505 21.56 6.49 18.05
CA ALA A 505 21.91 5.40 18.95
C ALA A 505 20.67 4.62 19.43
N VAL A 506 20.88 3.35 19.79
CA VAL A 506 19.87 2.56 20.47
C VAL A 506 19.95 2.83 21.96
N THR A 507 18.89 3.41 22.53
CA THR A 507 18.83 3.71 23.98
C THR A 507 17.81 2.81 24.64
N VAL A 508 18.26 1.97 25.58
CA VAL A 508 17.41 1.14 26.45
C VAL A 508 17.28 1.83 27.81
N VAL A 509 16.06 2.21 28.17
CA VAL A 509 15.74 2.87 29.44
C VAL A 509 15.11 1.86 30.39
N TYR A 510 15.67 1.71 31.58
CA TYR A 510 15.19 0.82 32.64
C TYR A 510 14.32 1.56 33.66
N LYS A 511 13.36 0.84 34.27
CA LYS A 511 12.47 1.41 35.30
C LYS A 511 13.17 1.65 36.64
N ARG A 512 14.25 0.92 36.90
CA ARG A 512 15.10 1.03 38.09
C ARG A 512 16.55 1.20 37.63
N PRO A 513 17.40 1.83 38.45
CA PRO A 513 18.84 1.85 38.24
C PRO A 513 19.39 0.45 37.89
N LEU A 514 20.32 0.41 36.94
CA LEU A 514 21.14 -0.77 36.69
C LEU A 514 21.99 -1.08 37.94
N PRO A 515 22.40 -2.34 38.16
CA PRO A 515 23.30 -2.69 39.25
C PRO A 515 24.61 -1.90 39.18
N ASP A 516 25.25 -1.65 40.32
CA ASP A 516 26.56 -0.95 40.36
C ASP A 516 27.65 -1.73 39.61
N ALA A 517 27.52 -3.06 39.52
CA ALA A 517 28.34 -3.92 38.67
C ALA A 517 27.46 -4.94 37.94
N PHE A 518 27.64 -5.09 36.63
CA PHE A 518 26.89 -6.07 35.83
C PHE A 518 27.62 -6.51 34.57
N ASP A 519 27.24 -7.68 34.06
CA ASP A 519 27.60 -8.14 32.72
C ASP A 519 26.50 -7.79 31.73
N LEU A 520 26.85 -7.02 30.70
CA LEU A 520 26.04 -6.85 29.50
C LEU A 520 26.36 -8.00 28.55
N THR A 521 25.38 -8.85 28.28
CA THR A 521 25.44 -9.84 27.20
C THR A 521 24.58 -9.37 26.03
N LEU A 522 25.21 -9.23 24.86
CA LEU A 522 24.57 -8.76 23.63
C LEU A 522 24.71 -9.83 22.54
N VAL A 523 23.60 -10.27 21.98
CA VAL A 523 23.54 -11.14 20.80
C VAL A 523 23.17 -10.27 19.60
N ALA A 524 24.10 -10.14 18.66
CA ALA A 524 23.96 -9.19 17.56
C ALA A 524 24.79 -9.57 16.32
N LYS A 525 24.53 -8.86 15.22
CA LYS A 525 25.33 -8.85 13.99
C LYS A 525 25.59 -7.41 13.54
N ALA A 526 26.69 -7.16 12.85
CA ALA A 526 27.00 -5.86 12.28
C ALA A 526 26.33 -5.69 10.90
N SER A 527 25.95 -4.46 10.55
CA SER A 527 25.69 -4.12 9.14
C SER A 527 26.99 -4.21 8.34
N ALA A 528 26.90 -4.29 7.00
CA ALA A 528 28.06 -4.39 6.11
C ALA A 528 29.12 -3.30 6.42
N ALA A 529 28.67 -2.06 6.62
CA ALA A 529 29.49 -0.91 7.01
C ALA A 529 30.30 -1.12 8.30
N ASN A 530 29.74 -1.90 9.24
CA ASN A 530 30.22 -2.00 10.61
C ASN A 530 30.91 -3.32 10.94
N ILE A 531 31.08 -4.22 9.96
CA ILE A 531 31.81 -5.48 10.16
C ILE A 531 33.22 -5.17 10.64
N GLY A 532 33.58 -5.72 11.80
CA GLY A 532 34.91 -5.51 12.39
C GLY A 532 35.15 -4.13 13.01
N LYS A 533 34.19 -3.20 12.93
CA LYS A 533 34.28 -1.88 13.56
C LYS A 533 33.83 -1.92 15.02
N LYS A 534 34.30 -0.94 15.80
CA LYS A 534 33.95 -0.79 17.22
C LYS A 534 32.57 -0.18 17.36
N ILE A 535 31.63 -0.93 17.92
CA ILE A 535 30.32 -0.46 18.34
C ILE A 535 30.40 -0.11 19.83
N LEU A 536 30.07 1.12 20.19
CA LEU A 536 30.20 1.61 21.56
C LEU A 536 28.96 1.23 22.37
N VAL A 537 29.16 0.79 23.60
CA VAL A 537 28.11 0.52 24.58
C VAL A 537 28.41 1.29 25.85
N ARG A 538 27.46 2.11 26.31
CA ARG A 538 27.65 3.03 27.43
C ARG A 538 26.55 2.90 28.47
N ALA A 539 26.94 2.89 29.75
CA ALA A 539 26.04 2.98 30.89
C ALA A 539 26.61 3.99 31.90
N GLY A 540 25.91 5.10 32.12
CA GLY A 540 26.44 6.21 32.93
C GLY A 540 27.70 6.81 32.32
N GLN A 541 28.79 6.85 33.08
CA GLN A 541 30.09 7.38 32.64
C GLN A 541 31.02 6.32 32.04
N GLU A 542 30.63 5.04 32.10
CA GLU A 542 31.45 3.95 31.61
C GLU A 542 31.04 3.54 30.20
N GLU A 543 32.04 3.34 29.35
CA GLU A 543 31.89 2.99 27.94
C GLU A 543 32.83 1.86 27.57
N HIS A 544 32.32 0.89 26.81
CA HIS A 544 33.09 -0.22 26.25
C HIS A 544 32.87 -0.32 24.74
N SER A 545 33.80 -0.93 24.03
CA SER A 545 33.66 -1.22 22.60
C SER A 545 33.47 -2.71 22.34
N LEU A 546 32.45 -3.07 21.58
CA LEU A 546 32.19 -4.42 21.10
C LEU A 546 32.42 -4.49 19.59
N VAL A 547 32.80 -5.67 19.09
CA VAL A 547 33.02 -5.92 17.65
C VAL A 547 32.24 -7.15 17.21
N PHE A 548 31.45 -6.99 16.15
CA PHE A 548 30.61 -8.02 15.55
C PHE A 548 30.95 -8.23 14.06
N GLY A 549 30.66 -9.43 13.56
CA GLY A 549 30.73 -9.77 12.13
C GLY A 549 29.35 -9.72 11.47
N SER A 550 29.26 -10.20 10.22
CA SER A 550 27.99 -10.34 9.48
C SER A 550 27.05 -11.37 10.11
N GLU A 551 27.62 -12.39 10.76
CA GLU A 551 26.88 -13.45 11.44
C GLU A 551 26.49 -13.05 12.86
N ILE A 552 25.34 -13.57 13.31
CA ILE A 552 24.86 -13.40 14.67
C ILE A 552 25.88 -14.04 15.63
N SER A 553 26.38 -13.25 16.57
CA SER A 553 27.31 -13.72 17.59
C SER A 553 27.04 -13.05 18.94
N THR A 554 27.53 -13.67 20.01
CA THR A 554 27.37 -13.17 21.37
C THR A 554 28.64 -12.46 21.82
N ARG A 555 28.48 -11.32 22.50
CA ARG A 555 29.56 -10.62 23.22
C ARG A 555 29.10 -10.30 24.63
N THR A 556 30.01 -10.44 25.58
CA THR A 556 29.76 -10.07 26.97
C THR A 556 30.84 -9.10 27.42
N VAL A 557 30.43 -8.03 28.09
CA VAL A 557 31.34 -7.05 28.71
C VAL A 557 30.84 -6.67 30.08
N ARG A 558 31.79 -6.45 31.00
CA ARG A 558 31.51 -6.08 32.39
C ARG A 558 31.52 -4.58 32.55
N PHE A 559 30.49 -4.05 33.21
CA PHE A 559 30.37 -2.66 33.64
C PHE A 559 30.52 -2.57 35.17
N SER A 560 31.22 -1.53 35.61
CA SER A 560 31.21 -0.91 36.95
C SER A 560 30.43 0.42 36.90
N ALA A 561 29.12 0.33 36.71
CA ALA A 561 28.20 1.45 36.49
C ALA A 561 27.89 2.25 37.77
N THR A 562 28.91 2.87 38.35
CA THR A 562 28.78 3.72 39.53
C THR A 562 27.75 4.83 39.33
N GLY A 563 26.93 5.08 40.35
CA GLY A 563 25.88 6.12 40.30
C GLY A 563 24.53 5.64 39.75
N GLY A 564 24.34 4.33 39.53
CA GLY A 564 23.05 3.72 39.22
C GLY A 564 22.38 4.28 37.97
N PRO A 565 23.03 4.26 36.78
CA PRO A 565 22.42 4.75 35.56
C PRO A 565 21.14 3.96 35.23
N THR A 566 20.17 4.65 34.65
CA THR A 566 18.92 4.03 34.21
C THR A 566 18.90 3.73 32.71
N GLU A 567 19.98 4.08 32.00
CA GLU A 567 20.07 3.97 30.55
C GLU A 567 21.29 3.17 30.13
N LEU A 568 21.11 2.36 29.08
CA LEU A 568 22.16 1.71 28.32
C LEU A 568 22.06 2.17 26.87
N ILE A 569 23.15 2.70 26.32
CA ILE A 569 23.21 3.30 24.99
C ILE A 569 24.15 2.47 24.12
N ILE A 570 23.70 2.08 22.93
CA ILE A 570 24.46 1.33 21.92
C ILE A 570 24.60 2.20 20.67
N THR A 571 25.82 2.58 20.34
CA THR A 571 26.12 3.51 19.25
C THR A 571 26.93 2.80 18.16
N PRO A 572 26.32 2.44 17.02
CA PRO A 572 27.08 1.97 15.86
C PRO A 572 27.89 3.13 15.26
N PRO A 573 29.11 2.88 14.75
CA PRO A 573 29.97 3.95 14.25
C PRO A 573 29.49 4.50 12.90
N ASP A 574 28.93 3.64 12.04
CA ASP A 574 28.32 4.04 10.77
C ASP A 574 26.87 3.55 10.67
N SER A 575 26.08 4.17 9.80
CA SER A 575 24.72 3.75 9.48
C SER A 575 24.41 4.01 8.01
N GLU A 576 24.21 2.94 7.26
CA GLU A 576 24.06 2.99 5.80
C GLU A 576 22.61 2.77 5.36
N PRO A 577 22.15 3.45 4.30
CA PRO A 577 20.89 3.10 3.65
C PRO A 577 20.96 1.67 3.11
N VAL A 578 19.86 0.92 3.23
CA VAL A 578 19.79 -0.46 2.74
C VAL A 578 18.84 -0.54 1.58
N ASP A 579 19.33 -0.99 0.44
CA ASP A 579 18.50 -1.32 -0.72
C ASP A 579 17.78 -2.66 -0.46
N GLU A 580 16.47 -2.62 -0.21
CA GLU A 580 15.62 -3.81 -0.05
C GLU A 580 14.87 -4.16 -1.35
N GLU A 581 15.49 -3.92 -2.53
CA GLU A 581 15.02 -4.45 -3.82
C GLU A 581 14.60 -5.93 -3.68
N GLY A 582 13.32 -6.24 -3.97
CA GLY A 582 12.81 -7.61 -3.96
C GLY A 582 11.75 -7.96 -2.90
N ARG A 583 11.46 -7.08 -1.92
CA ARG A 583 10.49 -7.34 -0.85
C ARG A 583 9.14 -6.63 -0.97
N GLY A 584 8.80 -6.11 -2.16
CA GLY A 584 7.54 -5.41 -2.38
C GLY A 584 7.48 -4.00 -1.78
N VAL A 585 8.61 -3.45 -1.31
CA VAL A 585 8.79 -2.07 -0.86
C VAL A 585 9.24 -1.17 -2.01
N THR A 586 8.74 0.06 -2.03
CA THR A 586 9.09 1.13 -2.99
C THR A 586 10.55 1.56 -2.83
N LEU A 587 11.12 2.20 -3.86
CA LEU A 587 12.47 2.79 -3.77
C LEU A 587 12.55 3.85 -2.65
N ALA A 588 11.44 4.55 -2.37
CA ALA A 588 11.32 5.47 -1.24
C ALA A 588 11.34 4.76 0.12
N GLU A 589 10.75 3.57 0.25
CA GLU A 589 10.75 2.78 1.50
C GLU A 589 12.09 2.09 1.74
N THR A 590 12.80 1.65 0.69
CA THR A 590 14.20 1.16 0.83
C THR A 590 15.14 2.27 1.31
N LEU A 591 14.89 3.52 0.93
CA LEU A 591 15.67 4.68 1.39
C LEU A 591 15.37 5.13 2.85
N GLN A 592 14.41 4.52 3.57
CA GLN A 592 14.01 4.95 4.93
C GLN A 592 14.76 4.32 6.11
N ARG A 593 15.67 3.37 5.89
CA ARG A 593 16.43 2.72 6.96
C ARG A 593 17.91 3.03 6.87
N ARG A 594 18.49 3.66 7.90
CA ARG A 594 19.95 3.77 8.03
C ARG A 594 20.44 2.81 9.11
N LEU A 595 20.93 1.64 8.70
CA LEU A 595 21.15 0.49 9.58
C LEU A 595 22.60 0.39 10.06
N GLY A 596 22.76 0.14 11.37
CA GLY A 596 24.07 0.07 12.02
C GLY A 596 24.38 -1.30 12.64
N ILE A 597 23.55 -1.77 13.56
CA ILE A 597 23.69 -3.05 14.25
C ILE A 597 22.36 -3.80 14.27
N GLY A 598 22.39 -5.11 13.99
CA GLY A 598 21.25 -6.00 14.10
C GLY A 598 21.21 -6.63 15.49
N LEU A 599 20.21 -6.30 16.29
CA LEU A 599 20.02 -6.73 17.67
C LEU A 599 19.10 -7.95 17.71
N VAL A 600 19.53 -9.02 18.37
CA VAL A 600 18.77 -10.26 18.57
C VAL A 600 18.30 -10.35 20.01
N GLU A 601 19.25 -10.22 20.95
CA GLU A 601 19.00 -10.36 22.38
C GLU A 601 19.91 -9.42 23.19
N LEU A 602 19.38 -8.89 24.30
CA LEU A 602 20.16 -8.14 25.28
C LEU A 602 19.81 -8.58 26.70
N LYS A 603 20.82 -8.94 27.49
CA LYS A 603 20.66 -9.34 28.90
C LYS A 603 21.63 -8.59 29.81
N ILE A 604 21.11 -8.15 30.96
CA ILE A 604 21.90 -7.60 32.08
C ILE A 604 21.92 -8.64 33.19
N THR A 605 23.12 -9.04 33.61
CA THR A 605 23.31 -9.95 34.74
C THR A 605 24.06 -9.22 35.84
N PRO A 606 23.49 -9.01 37.04
CA PRO A 606 24.22 -8.43 38.15
C PRO A 606 25.52 -9.21 38.40
N ALA A 607 26.63 -8.49 38.51
CA ALA A 607 27.93 -9.06 38.82
C ALA A 607 28.16 -8.93 40.34
N PRO A 608 28.77 -9.95 40.97
CA PRO A 608 29.06 -9.94 42.40
C PRO A 608 30.12 -8.90 42.79
#